data_AF-A0A4V3F6F2-F1
#
_entry.id   AF-A0A4V3F6F2-F1
#
_cell.length_a   1.000
_cell.length_b   1.000
_cell.length_c   1.000
_cell.angle_alpha   90.00
_cell.angle_beta   90.00
_cell.angle_gamma   90.00
#
_symmetry.space_group_name_H-M   'P 1'
#
loop_
_entity.id
_entity.type
_entity.pdbx_description
1 polymer ?
#
loop_
_entity_poly.entity_id
_entity_poly.type
_entity_poly.pdbx_seq_one_letter_code
_entity_poly.pdbx_strand_id
1 'polypeptide(L)'
;MIYLHIRRACQPFLGLMRPLSVLLILFWLFSSPSAHAQASYQSIPSIRLAALDHARAASPADAKLDGGRIDERLRLAACAGPLSTRTASTSASALSVEVRCDTAGWKLFVPVGVSVQVPVLVATRGLARGDAVSAADVQVQMRPRAGLGLSWVGSLDQVLGRTLSRPVAAGSVLSPASFAASHLVRRGQSVTLVGISGGFEVRAQGKALADAGAGDRIRVQNMGSQRIVEGEVRADGSVVVPL
;
A
#
# COMPACT_ATOMS: atom_id res chain seq x y z
N MET A 1 -15.89 -105.81 68.92
CA MET A 1 -17.23 -105.84 68.29
C MET A 1 -17.21 -104.83 67.15
N ILE A 2 -17.29 -105.33 65.90
CA ILE A 2 -17.76 -104.64 64.67
C ILE A 2 -16.77 -103.62 64.07
N TYR A 3 -15.92 -104.04 63.09
CA TYR A 3 -16.01 -103.80 61.61
C TYR A 3 -15.59 -102.36 61.19
N LEU A 4 -14.84 -102.04 60.12
CA LEU A 4 -14.07 -102.75 59.09
C LEU A 4 -13.37 -101.68 58.20
N HIS A 5 -12.14 -101.95 57.77
CA HIS A 5 -11.49 -101.66 56.46
C HIS A 5 -11.76 -100.37 55.63
N ILE A 6 -10.69 -99.57 55.32
CA ILE A 6 -9.86 -99.54 54.06
C ILE A 6 -10.59 -98.85 52.88
N ARG A 7 -10.06 -97.95 52.03
CA ARG A 7 -8.71 -97.43 51.67
C ARG A 7 -8.86 -96.19 50.77
N ARG A 8 -7.76 -95.41 50.67
CA ARG A 8 -7.26 -94.61 49.50
C ARG A 8 -8.05 -93.35 49.11
N ALA A 9 -7.50 -92.15 49.32
CA ALA A 9 -6.45 -91.46 48.54
C ALA A 9 -6.91 -90.95 47.17
N CYS A 10 -7.13 -89.63 47.04
CA CYS A 10 -6.64 -88.81 45.92
C CYS A 10 -6.87 -87.30 46.19
N GLN A 11 -5.78 -86.54 46.12
CA GLN A 11 -5.69 -85.06 46.03
C GLN A 11 -6.21 -84.58 44.64
N PRO A 12 -6.45 -83.27 44.33
CA PRO A 12 -5.41 -82.24 44.51
C PRO A 12 -5.83 -80.75 44.66
N PHE A 13 -4.82 -79.95 45.03
CA PHE A 13 -4.44 -78.62 44.51
C PHE A 13 -5.42 -77.40 44.51
N LEU A 14 -4.80 -76.24 44.84
CA LEU A 14 -5.22 -74.83 44.65
C LEU A 14 -6.27 -74.29 45.64
N GLY A 15 -6.13 -73.12 46.26
CA GLY A 15 -5.13 -72.08 46.14
C GLY A 15 -5.37 -71.02 47.22
N LEU A 16 -4.26 -70.52 47.76
CA LEU A 16 -4.18 -69.39 48.69
C LEU A 16 -4.44 -68.07 47.94
N MET A 17 -4.91 -67.04 48.67
CA MET A 17 -4.80 -65.59 48.40
C MET A 17 -5.90 -64.87 47.57
N ARG A 18 -6.67 -63.98 48.23
CA ARG A 18 -6.74 -62.50 48.04
C ARG A 18 -8.14 -61.90 48.34
N PRO A 19 -8.27 -61.02 49.36
CA PRO A 19 -9.30 -59.98 49.36
C PRO A 19 -8.65 -58.59 49.42
N LEU A 20 -7.74 -58.28 48.49
CA LEU A 20 -7.12 -56.94 48.37
C LEU A 20 -7.45 -56.24 47.04
N SER A 21 -8.25 -56.87 46.17
CA SER A 21 -8.52 -56.36 44.81
C SER A 21 -9.76 -55.48 44.71
N VAL A 22 -10.66 -55.49 45.70
CA VAL A 22 -11.95 -54.78 45.60
C VAL A 22 -11.86 -53.31 46.01
N LEU A 23 -10.90 -52.92 46.87
CA LEU A 23 -10.77 -51.53 47.33
C LEU A 23 -10.09 -50.59 46.32
N LEU A 24 -9.39 -51.13 45.31
CA LEU A 24 -8.65 -50.35 44.31
C LEU A 24 -9.51 -49.93 43.10
N ILE A 25 -10.69 -50.53 42.90
CA ILE A 25 -11.59 -50.23 41.77
C ILE A 25 -12.53 -49.05 42.09
N LEU A 26 -12.88 -48.84 43.36
CA LEU A 26 -13.75 -47.72 43.77
C LEU A 26 -13.03 -46.35 43.81
N PHE A 27 -11.70 -46.33 43.91
CA PHE A 27 -10.93 -45.07 43.86
C PHE A 27 -10.72 -44.55 42.43
N TRP A 28 -10.89 -45.40 41.40
CA TRP A 28 -10.74 -45.01 39.99
C TRP A 28 -11.98 -44.35 39.38
N LEU A 29 -13.15 -44.43 40.05
CA LEU A 29 -14.40 -43.83 39.54
C LEU A 29 -14.59 -42.34 39.90
N PHE A 30 -13.72 -41.77 40.74
CA PHE A 30 -13.86 -40.37 41.18
C PHE A 30 -12.90 -39.37 40.52
N SER A 31 -12.01 -39.83 39.63
CA SER A 31 -11.10 -38.93 38.90
C SER A 31 -11.67 -38.58 37.52
N SER A 32 -12.83 -37.92 37.49
CA SER A 32 -13.28 -37.22 36.28
C SER A 32 -12.51 -35.91 36.20
N PRO A 33 -11.57 -35.72 35.25
CA PRO A 33 -10.95 -34.42 35.06
C PRO A 33 -12.05 -33.45 34.62
N SER A 34 -12.48 -32.57 35.52
CA SER A 34 -13.32 -31.45 35.15
C SER A 34 -12.52 -30.57 34.18
N ALA A 35 -12.85 -30.66 32.90
CA ALA A 35 -12.37 -29.72 31.89
C ALA A 35 -12.95 -28.35 32.23
N HIS A 36 -12.23 -27.58 33.04
CA HIS A 36 -12.52 -26.18 33.26
C HIS A 36 -12.30 -25.47 31.93
N ALA A 37 -13.38 -25.06 31.28
CA ALA A 37 -13.31 -24.17 30.13
C ALA A 37 -12.73 -22.83 30.62
N GLN A 38 -11.41 -22.67 30.56
CA GLN A 38 -10.79 -21.36 30.71
C GLN A 38 -11.35 -20.49 29.59
N ALA A 39 -12.06 -19.41 29.96
CA ALA A 39 -12.50 -18.40 29.03
C ALA A 39 -11.26 -17.80 28.37
N SER A 40 -10.93 -18.29 27.18
CA SER A 40 -9.84 -17.76 26.38
C SER A 40 -10.31 -16.48 25.72
N TYR A 41 -9.53 -15.42 25.85
CA TYR A 41 -9.80 -14.15 25.19
C TYR A 41 -9.06 -14.10 23.85
N GLN A 42 -9.66 -13.44 22.85
CA GLN A 42 -9.01 -13.20 21.57
C GLN A 42 -7.79 -12.31 21.75
N SER A 43 -6.66 -12.70 21.16
CA SER A 43 -5.46 -11.88 21.22
C SER A 43 -5.60 -10.63 20.34
N ILE A 44 -5.37 -9.45 20.91
CA ILE A 44 -5.36 -8.19 20.17
C ILE A 44 -4.38 -8.20 18.98
N PRO A 45 -3.16 -8.77 19.10
CA PRO A 45 -2.25 -8.91 17.96
C PRO A 45 -2.84 -9.71 16.79
N SER A 46 -3.61 -10.77 17.04
CA SER A 46 -4.26 -11.55 15.96
C SER A 46 -5.35 -10.76 15.23
N ILE A 47 -6.13 -9.96 15.97
CA ILE A 47 -7.14 -9.07 15.38
C ILE A 47 -6.46 -8.01 14.51
N ARG A 48 -5.38 -7.41 15.01
CA ARG A 48 -4.58 -6.43 14.25
C ARG A 48 -3.98 -7.05 13.00
N LEU A 49 -3.45 -8.27 13.10
CA LEU A 49 -2.85 -8.97 11.96
C LEU A 49 -3.89 -9.26 10.88
N ALA A 50 -5.07 -9.76 11.25
CA ALA A 50 -6.17 -9.99 10.31
C ALA A 50 -6.58 -8.70 9.58
N ALA A 51 -6.66 -7.58 10.31
CA ALA A 51 -6.93 -6.28 9.70
C ALA A 51 -5.82 -5.83 8.73
N LEU A 52 -4.55 -6.02 9.10
CA LEU A 52 -3.40 -5.70 8.26
C LEU A 52 -3.34 -6.54 7.00
N ASP A 53 -3.62 -7.84 7.07
CA ASP A 53 -3.61 -8.74 5.92
C ASP A 53 -4.71 -8.37 4.91
N HIS A 54 -5.92 -8.06 5.42
CA HIS A 54 -6.99 -7.51 4.58
C HIS A 54 -6.57 -6.18 3.93
N ALA A 55 -5.95 -5.29 4.70
CA ALA A 55 -5.50 -3.99 4.20
C ALA A 55 -4.41 -4.10 3.13
N ARG A 56 -3.48 -5.07 3.24
CA ARG A 56 -2.45 -5.36 2.22
C ARG A 56 -3.07 -5.73 0.88
N ALA A 57 -4.11 -6.58 0.89
CA ALA A 57 -4.80 -6.97 -0.33
C ALA A 57 -5.59 -5.81 -0.96
N ALA A 58 -6.06 -4.85 -0.15
CA ALA A 58 -6.86 -3.71 -0.58
C ALA A 58 -6.05 -2.45 -0.95
N SER A 59 -4.74 -2.42 -0.66
CA SER A 59 -3.89 -1.22 -0.81
C SER A 59 -2.85 -1.41 -1.93
N PRO A 60 -2.26 -0.30 -2.46
CA PRO A 60 -1.12 -0.38 -3.37
C PRO A 60 0.06 -1.16 -2.76
N ALA A 61 0.81 -1.88 -3.61
CA ALA A 61 1.90 -2.75 -3.16
C ALA A 61 3.06 -2.00 -2.47
N ASP A 62 3.25 -0.74 -2.81
CA ASP A 62 4.27 0.17 -2.24
C ASP A 62 3.76 0.96 -1.02
N ALA A 63 2.51 0.75 -0.60
CA ALA A 63 1.95 1.42 0.56
C ALA A 63 2.54 0.86 1.86
N LYS A 64 3.02 1.75 2.72
CA LYS A 64 3.31 1.44 4.11
C LYS A 64 2.01 1.39 4.90
N LEU A 65 1.77 0.28 5.59
CA LEU A 65 0.60 0.07 6.42
C LEU A 65 0.96 0.10 7.90
N ASP A 66 0.13 0.77 8.69
CA ASP A 66 0.25 0.80 10.15
C ASP A 66 -1.07 0.37 10.79
N GLY A 67 -1.02 -0.69 11.61
CA GLY A 67 -2.20 -1.21 12.28
C GLY A 67 -2.52 -0.33 13.47
N GLY A 68 -3.60 0.44 13.37
CA GLY A 68 -3.98 1.42 14.38
C GLY A 68 -4.17 0.83 15.78
N ARG A 69 -4.27 1.74 16.75
CA ARG A 69 -4.44 1.35 18.16
C ARG A 69 -5.80 0.67 18.35
N ILE A 70 -5.76 -0.50 18.97
CA ILE A 70 -6.91 -1.22 19.49
C ILE A 70 -6.80 -1.14 21.02
N ASP A 71 -7.91 -0.93 21.73
CA ASP A 71 -7.90 -0.88 23.19
C ASP A 71 -7.44 -2.23 23.76
N GLU A 72 -6.36 -2.22 24.53
CA GLU A 72 -5.75 -3.42 25.12
C GLU A 72 -6.59 -4.01 26.27
N ARG A 73 -7.53 -3.23 26.81
CA ARG A 73 -8.49 -3.68 27.83
C ARG A 73 -9.65 -4.46 27.23
N LEU A 74 -9.75 -4.51 25.91
CA LEU A 74 -10.79 -5.24 25.23
C LEU A 74 -10.67 -6.75 25.56
N ARG A 75 -11.77 -7.35 26.02
CA ARG A 75 -11.87 -8.76 26.40
C ARG A 75 -12.95 -9.43 25.55
N LEU A 76 -12.59 -9.82 24.33
CA LEU A 76 -13.46 -10.55 23.42
C LEU A 76 -13.27 -12.05 23.61
N ALA A 77 -14.35 -12.83 23.55
CA ALA A 77 -14.24 -14.28 23.55
C ALA A 77 -13.39 -14.76 22.35
N ALA A 78 -12.51 -15.74 22.57
CA ALA A 78 -11.70 -16.29 21.50
C ALA A 78 -12.56 -16.91 20.39
N CYS A 79 -12.17 -16.67 19.14
CA CYS A 79 -12.87 -17.23 18.00
C CYS A 79 -12.50 -18.70 17.82
N ALA A 80 -13.49 -19.58 17.69
CA ALA A 80 -13.27 -21.00 17.43
C ALA A 80 -12.89 -21.29 15.96
N GLY A 81 -13.09 -20.32 15.06
CA GLY A 81 -12.76 -20.41 13.64
C GLY A 81 -11.94 -19.19 13.16
N PRO A 82 -11.68 -19.08 11.85
CA PRO A 82 -10.97 -17.94 11.30
C PRO A 82 -11.75 -16.63 11.48
N LEU A 83 -11.03 -15.53 11.65
CA LEU A 83 -11.62 -14.19 11.68
C LEU A 83 -12.06 -13.79 10.27
N SER A 84 -13.28 -13.29 10.14
CA SER A 84 -13.78 -12.73 8.89
C SER A 84 -13.45 -11.24 8.81
N THR A 85 -12.93 -10.78 7.67
CA THR A 85 -12.57 -9.38 7.46
C THR A 85 -13.30 -8.78 6.27
N ARG A 86 -13.64 -7.49 6.37
CA ARG A 86 -14.13 -6.70 5.23
C ARG A 86 -13.74 -5.24 5.36
N THR A 87 -13.68 -4.55 4.23
CA THR A 87 -13.51 -3.10 4.22
C THR A 87 -14.81 -2.45 4.67
N ALA A 88 -14.76 -1.68 5.76
CA ALA A 88 -15.90 -0.91 6.27
C ALA A 88 -15.95 0.49 5.64
N SER A 89 -14.80 1.15 5.54
CA SER A 89 -14.67 2.45 4.87
C SER A 89 -13.23 2.70 4.44
N THR A 90 -13.06 3.57 3.43
CA THR A 90 -11.76 3.97 2.90
C THR A 90 -11.64 5.49 2.91
N SER A 91 -10.42 5.99 3.06
CA SER A 91 -10.07 7.40 2.93
C SER A 91 -8.70 7.53 2.26
N ALA A 92 -8.25 8.76 2.00
CA ALA A 92 -6.96 9.01 1.35
C ALA A 92 -5.73 8.51 2.14
N SER A 93 -5.84 8.35 3.47
CA SER A 93 -4.71 7.98 4.35
C SER A 93 -5.02 6.85 5.35
N ALA A 94 -6.23 6.30 5.31
CA ALA A 94 -6.64 5.25 6.24
C ALA A 94 -7.72 4.35 5.65
N LEU A 95 -7.70 3.09 6.07
CA LEU A 95 -8.67 2.04 5.79
C LEU A 95 -9.28 1.58 7.12
N SER A 96 -10.61 1.59 7.25
CA SER A 96 -11.28 0.95 8.38
C SER A 96 -11.64 -0.48 8.00
N VAL A 97 -11.08 -1.46 8.70
CA VAL A 97 -11.36 -2.88 8.46
C VAL A 97 -12.28 -3.39 9.56
N GLU A 98 -13.43 -3.94 9.18
CA GLU A 98 -14.27 -4.69 10.10
C GLU A 98 -13.68 -6.09 10.26
N VAL A 99 -13.35 -6.47 11.49
CA VAL A 99 -12.93 -7.81 11.88
C VAL A 99 -14.04 -8.42 12.71
N ARG A 100 -14.55 -9.58 12.29
CA ARG A 100 -15.68 -10.27 12.91
C ARG A 100 -15.31 -11.70 13.25
N CYS A 101 -15.81 -12.16 14.39
CA CYS A 101 -15.86 -13.57 14.72
C CYS A 101 -17.31 -14.07 14.69
N ASP A 102 -17.57 -15.04 13.82
CA ASP A 102 -18.91 -15.57 13.57
C ASP A 102 -19.38 -16.48 14.69
N THR A 103 -18.45 -17.27 15.26
CA THR A 103 -18.73 -18.26 16.31
C THR A 103 -18.99 -17.62 17.68
N ALA A 104 -18.31 -16.50 17.97
CA ALA A 104 -18.47 -15.76 19.22
C ALA A 104 -19.36 -14.51 19.09
N GLY A 105 -19.81 -14.15 17.88
CA GLY A 105 -20.80 -13.11 17.63
C GLY A 105 -20.32 -11.66 17.79
N TRP A 106 -19.02 -11.41 17.94
CA TRP A 106 -18.48 -10.05 18.08
C TRP A 106 -17.90 -9.51 16.76
N LYS A 107 -17.88 -8.19 16.64
CA LYS A 107 -17.20 -7.46 15.57
C LYS A 107 -16.50 -6.22 16.10
N LEU A 108 -15.42 -5.82 15.43
CA LEU A 108 -14.62 -4.65 15.77
C LEU A 108 -14.21 -3.92 14.48
N PHE A 109 -14.13 -2.60 14.53
CA PHE A 109 -13.55 -1.79 13.46
C PHE A 109 -12.11 -1.44 13.83
N VAL A 110 -11.17 -1.90 13.02
CA VAL A 110 -9.74 -1.68 13.20
C VAL A 110 -9.28 -0.67 12.16
N PRO A 111 -8.87 0.54 12.57
CA PRO A 111 -8.28 1.49 11.63
C PRO A 111 -6.88 1.01 11.22
N VAL A 112 -6.58 1.11 9.94
CA VAL A 112 -5.27 0.83 9.35
C VAL A 112 -4.81 2.09 8.62
N GLY A 113 -3.72 2.69 9.05
CA GLY A 113 -3.10 3.82 8.36
C GLY A 113 -2.45 3.35 7.06
N VAL A 114 -2.65 4.11 5.99
CA VAL A 114 -2.10 3.83 4.65
C VAL A 114 -1.27 5.02 4.20
N SER A 115 0.03 4.80 4.01
CA SER A 115 0.96 5.84 3.58
C SER A 115 1.79 5.36 2.40
N VAL A 116 1.52 5.93 1.22
CA VAL A 116 2.39 5.75 0.04
C VAL A 116 3.55 6.74 0.11
N GLN A 117 4.77 6.23 0.07
CA GLN A 117 5.99 7.04 0.03
C GLN A 117 6.38 7.23 -1.43
N VAL A 118 6.60 8.47 -1.84
CA VAL A 118 7.05 8.79 -3.21
C VAL A 118 8.40 9.50 -3.16
N PRO A 119 9.26 9.28 -4.17
CA PRO A 119 10.48 10.06 -4.30
C PRO A 119 10.13 11.50 -4.68
N VAL A 120 10.74 12.45 -3.98
CA VAL A 120 10.64 13.88 -4.28
C VAL A 120 12.03 14.50 -4.30
N LEU A 121 12.24 15.48 -5.17
CA LEU A 121 13.46 16.29 -5.17
C LEU A 121 13.32 17.46 -4.21
N VAL A 122 14.29 17.58 -3.32
CA VAL A 122 14.37 18.62 -2.30
C VAL A 122 15.61 19.46 -2.54
N ALA A 123 15.48 20.79 -2.50
CA ALA A 123 16.62 21.69 -2.63
C ALA A 123 17.55 21.56 -1.41
N THR A 124 18.86 21.37 -1.63
CA THR A 124 19.87 21.25 -0.55
C THR A 124 20.31 22.61 -0.03
N ARG A 125 20.16 23.66 -0.84
CA ARG A 125 20.46 25.06 -0.51
C ARG A 125 19.37 25.99 -1.05
N GLY A 126 19.46 27.28 -0.71
CA GLY A 126 18.64 28.31 -1.35
C GLY A 126 19.06 28.48 -2.82
N LEU A 127 18.07 28.54 -3.70
CA LEU A 127 18.23 28.77 -5.15
C LEU A 127 17.45 30.02 -5.55
N ALA A 128 18.08 30.88 -6.35
CA ALA A 128 17.47 32.11 -6.83
C ALA A 128 16.68 31.89 -8.12
N ARG A 129 15.81 32.85 -8.45
CA ARG A 129 15.20 32.92 -9.78
C ARG A 129 16.32 33.10 -10.82
N GLY A 130 16.27 32.34 -11.90
CA GLY A 130 17.28 32.38 -12.95
C GLY A 130 18.43 31.39 -12.75
N ASP A 131 18.55 30.75 -11.58
CA ASP A 131 19.55 29.70 -11.36
C ASP A 131 19.21 28.47 -12.21
N ALA A 132 20.22 27.89 -12.85
CA ALA A 132 20.13 26.57 -13.45
C ALA A 132 20.32 25.49 -12.37
N VAL A 133 19.42 24.53 -12.30
CA VAL A 133 19.49 23.46 -11.29
C VAL A 133 20.50 22.40 -11.70
N SER A 134 21.48 22.16 -10.82
CA SER A 134 22.47 21.09 -10.95
C SER A 134 22.17 19.92 -10.01
N ALA A 135 22.86 18.79 -10.21
CA ALA A 135 22.74 17.62 -9.35
C ALA A 135 23.17 17.88 -7.89
N ALA A 136 24.05 18.86 -7.65
CA ALA A 136 24.52 19.20 -6.31
C ALA A 136 23.50 20.04 -5.50
N ASP A 137 22.56 20.69 -6.20
CA ASP A 137 21.59 21.60 -5.60
C ASP A 137 20.35 20.88 -5.05
N VAL A 138 20.23 19.58 -5.34
CA VAL A 138 19.02 18.80 -5.07
C VAL A 138 19.36 17.41 -4.56
N GLN A 139 18.45 16.83 -3.81
CA GLN A 139 18.55 15.45 -3.35
C GLN A 139 17.18 14.78 -3.40
N VAL A 140 17.16 13.48 -3.71
CA VAL A 140 15.94 12.68 -3.67
C VAL A 140 15.66 12.28 -2.23
N GLN A 141 14.42 12.52 -1.77
CA GLN A 141 13.94 12.07 -0.48
C GLN A 141 12.62 11.31 -0.65
N MET A 142 12.43 10.24 0.14
CA MET A 142 11.13 9.58 0.23
C MET A 142 10.24 10.39 1.17
N ARG A 143 9.10 10.86 0.66
CA ARG A 143 8.12 11.62 1.44
C ARG A 143 6.73 11.00 1.30
N PRO A 144 5.88 11.06 2.34
CA PRO A 144 4.49 10.65 2.22
C PRO A 144 3.83 11.45 1.11
N ARG A 145 3.14 10.78 0.19
CA ARG A 145 2.35 11.45 -0.84
C ARG A 145 1.26 12.33 -0.23
N ALA A 146 0.68 11.87 0.88
CA ALA A 146 -0.24 12.65 1.69
C ALA A 146 0.50 13.86 2.28
N GLY A 147 0.17 15.06 1.79
CA GLY A 147 0.80 16.32 2.19
C GLY A 147 1.69 16.95 1.12
N LEU A 148 1.98 16.23 0.03
CA LEU A 148 2.51 16.87 -1.18
C LEU A 148 1.39 17.65 -1.87
N GLY A 149 1.75 18.78 -2.49
CA GLY A 149 0.83 19.53 -3.35
C GLY A 149 0.40 18.74 -4.59
N LEU A 150 -0.36 19.38 -5.49
CA LEU A 150 -0.90 18.75 -6.70
C LEU A 150 0.16 18.11 -7.62
N SER A 151 1.40 18.62 -7.60
CA SER A 151 2.49 18.11 -8.43
C SER A 151 3.85 18.33 -7.75
N TRP A 152 4.75 17.36 -7.94
CA TRP A 152 6.12 17.37 -7.44
C TRP A 152 7.05 16.81 -8.53
N VAL A 153 8.34 17.07 -8.38
CA VAL A 153 9.36 16.45 -9.22
C VAL A 153 9.96 15.26 -8.46
N GLY A 154 9.95 14.08 -9.08
CA GLY A 154 10.45 12.84 -8.48
C GLY A 154 11.81 12.35 -8.97
N SER A 155 12.32 12.87 -10.10
CA SER A 155 13.60 12.43 -10.67
C SER A 155 14.47 13.59 -11.15
N LEU A 156 15.78 13.37 -11.11
CA LEU A 156 16.80 14.37 -11.45
C LEU A 156 16.74 14.81 -12.92
N ASP A 157 16.44 13.88 -13.83
CA ASP A 157 16.37 14.14 -15.27
C ASP A 157 15.30 15.17 -15.65
N GLN A 158 14.29 15.36 -14.80
CA GLN A 158 13.23 16.35 -15.03
C GLN A 158 13.66 17.80 -14.75
N VAL A 159 14.83 18.00 -14.12
CA VAL A 159 15.25 19.32 -13.62
C VAL A 159 16.65 19.74 -14.04
N LEU A 160 17.52 18.80 -14.42
CA LEU A 160 18.89 19.14 -14.83
C LEU A 160 18.89 20.12 -16.00
N GLY A 161 19.63 21.21 -15.85
CA GLY A 161 19.75 22.27 -16.86
C GLY A 161 18.51 23.15 -17.01
N ARG A 162 17.42 22.89 -16.25
CA ARG A 162 16.27 23.79 -16.22
C ARG A 162 16.56 24.97 -15.32
N THR A 163 16.03 26.12 -15.72
CA THR A 163 16.14 27.37 -14.98
C THR A 163 14.93 27.58 -14.08
N LEU A 164 15.15 28.11 -12.87
CA LEU A 164 14.07 28.47 -11.95
C LEU A 164 13.33 29.74 -12.39
N SER A 165 12.00 29.73 -12.34
CA SER A 165 11.15 30.90 -12.57
C SER A 165 10.90 31.73 -11.30
N ARG A 166 11.15 31.13 -10.13
CA ARG A 166 10.98 31.72 -8.80
C ARG A 166 12.04 31.20 -7.83
N PRO A 167 12.38 31.93 -6.76
CA PRO A 167 13.30 31.43 -5.75
C PRO A 167 12.74 30.21 -5.02
N VAL A 168 13.62 29.30 -4.60
CA VAL A 168 13.31 28.09 -3.84
C VAL A 168 14.19 28.05 -2.59
N ALA A 169 13.58 27.90 -1.42
CA ALA A 169 14.32 27.81 -0.16
C ALA A 169 14.95 26.42 0.04
N ALA A 170 16.05 26.36 0.79
CA ALA A 170 16.64 25.10 1.21
C ALA A 170 15.60 24.23 1.97
N GLY A 171 15.61 22.93 1.72
CA GLY A 171 14.67 21.98 2.31
C GLY A 171 13.28 21.96 1.65
N SER A 172 13.01 22.82 0.66
CA SER A 172 11.73 22.83 -0.05
C SER A 172 11.67 21.75 -1.13
N VAL A 173 10.49 21.15 -1.30
CA VAL A 173 10.20 20.23 -2.41
C VAL A 173 10.08 21.01 -3.71
N LEU A 174 10.79 20.57 -4.74
CA LEU A 174 10.68 21.11 -6.08
C LEU A 174 9.39 20.63 -6.74
N SER A 175 8.68 21.58 -7.33
CA SER A 175 7.52 21.30 -8.17
C SER A 175 7.75 21.83 -9.58
N PRO A 176 7.07 21.28 -10.61
CA PRO A 176 7.21 21.76 -11.99
C PRO A 176 7.00 23.26 -12.16
N ALA A 177 6.10 23.85 -11.35
CA ALA A 177 5.82 25.29 -11.33
C ALA A 177 6.99 26.16 -10.81
N SER A 178 8.03 25.55 -10.23
CA SER A 178 9.23 26.27 -9.77
C SER A 178 10.18 26.59 -10.93
N PHE A 179 10.01 25.92 -12.07
CA PHE A 179 10.86 26.06 -13.24
C PHE A 179 10.24 27.01 -14.25
N ALA A 180 11.09 27.65 -15.05
CA ALA A 180 10.65 28.33 -16.26
C ALA A 180 10.07 27.31 -17.25
N ALA A 181 9.11 27.76 -18.04
CA ALA A 181 8.66 27.01 -19.20
C ALA A 181 9.89 26.79 -20.10
N SER A 182 10.15 25.53 -20.45
CA SER A 182 11.22 25.21 -21.38
C SER A 182 10.75 25.60 -22.77
N HIS A 183 11.08 26.80 -23.24
CA HIS A 183 10.75 27.24 -24.59
C HIS A 183 11.54 26.38 -25.59
N LEU A 184 10.88 25.37 -26.17
CA LEU A 184 11.42 24.58 -27.28
C LEU A 184 11.39 25.37 -28.59
N VAL A 185 10.39 26.23 -28.72
CA VAL A 185 10.17 27.09 -29.86
C VAL A 185 10.23 28.54 -29.39
N ARG A 186 11.05 29.35 -30.03
CA ARG A 186 11.15 30.79 -29.79
C ARG A 186 10.36 31.59 -30.81
N ARG A 187 9.88 32.78 -30.43
CA ARG A 187 9.25 33.71 -31.36
C ARG A 187 10.20 34.01 -32.53
N GLY A 188 9.69 33.84 -33.73
CA GLY A 188 10.40 34.04 -34.99
C GLY A 188 11.18 32.81 -35.48
N GLN A 189 11.27 31.74 -34.70
CA GLN A 189 11.90 30.49 -35.10
C GLN A 189 11.10 29.81 -36.22
N SER A 190 11.81 29.20 -37.18
CA SER A 190 11.20 28.35 -38.20
C SER A 190 10.87 27.00 -37.58
N VAL A 191 9.62 26.56 -37.73
CA VAL A 191 9.09 25.30 -37.20
C VAL A 191 8.39 24.51 -38.30
N THR A 192 8.31 23.20 -38.14
CA THR A 192 7.52 22.34 -39.02
C THR A 192 6.08 22.25 -38.51
N LEU A 193 5.13 22.71 -39.31
CA LEU A 193 3.70 22.50 -39.12
C LEU A 193 3.35 21.08 -39.59
N VAL A 194 2.62 20.34 -38.77
CA VAL A 194 2.13 18.99 -39.08
C VAL A 194 0.60 18.95 -38.93
N GLY A 195 -0.11 18.78 -40.03
CA GLY A 195 -1.57 18.56 -40.03
C GLY A 195 -1.88 17.09 -40.24
N ILE A 196 -2.75 16.52 -39.42
CA ILE A 196 -3.17 15.10 -39.53
C ILE A 196 -4.68 15.06 -39.76
N SER A 197 -5.11 14.40 -40.84
CA SER A 197 -6.54 14.18 -41.13
C SER A 197 -6.74 12.85 -41.84
N GLY A 198 -7.63 12.00 -41.32
CA GLY A 198 -8.07 10.78 -42.01
C GLY A 198 -6.96 9.82 -42.46
N GLY A 199 -5.81 9.77 -41.75
CA GLY A 199 -4.65 8.96 -42.11
C GLY A 199 -3.62 9.63 -43.03
N PHE A 200 -3.84 10.88 -43.44
CA PHE A 200 -2.87 11.68 -44.18
C PHE A 200 -2.14 12.65 -43.25
N GLU A 201 -0.83 12.78 -43.45
CA GLU A 201 0.02 13.75 -42.75
C GLU A 201 0.53 14.80 -43.75
N VAL A 202 0.27 16.07 -43.48
CA VAL A 202 0.73 17.21 -44.28
C VAL A 202 1.77 17.98 -43.49
N ARG A 203 2.94 18.23 -44.09
CA ARG A 203 4.02 19.02 -43.49
C ARG A 203 4.22 20.34 -44.22
N ALA A 204 4.40 21.42 -43.47
CA ALA A 204 4.72 22.74 -44.02
C ALA A 204 5.72 23.49 -43.13
N GLN A 205 6.42 24.49 -43.68
CA GLN A 205 7.25 25.41 -42.90
C GLN A 205 6.38 26.53 -42.32
N GLY A 206 6.63 26.88 -41.06
CA GLY A 206 5.95 27.98 -40.38
C GLY A 206 6.92 28.81 -39.54
N LYS A 207 6.54 30.05 -39.26
CA LYS A 207 7.25 30.96 -38.36
C LYS A 207 6.47 31.12 -37.07
N ALA A 208 7.08 30.76 -35.94
CA ALA A 208 6.50 30.90 -34.62
C ALA A 208 6.24 32.38 -34.28
N LEU A 209 5.05 32.71 -33.77
CA LEU A 209 4.71 34.09 -33.39
C LEU A 209 4.87 34.38 -31.89
N ALA A 210 5.13 33.36 -31.09
CA ALA A 210 5.38 33.45 -29.64
C ALA A 210 6.44 32.43 -29.21
N ASP A 211 6.92 32.52 -27.98
CA ASP A 211 7.70 31.46 -27.36
C ASP A 211 6.77 30.38 -26.82
N ALA A 212 7.14 29.10 -26.95
CA ALA A 212 6.33 27.97 -26.51
C ALA A 212 7.20 26.76 -26.16
N GLY A 213 6.80 26.02 -25.11
CA GLY A 213 7.34 24.72 -24.76
C GLY A 213 6.51 23.57 -25.31
N ALA A 214 6.97 22.33 -25.12
CA ALA A 214 6.18 21.16 -25.48
C ALA A 214 4.82 21.15 -24.77
N GLY A 215 3.75 20.85 -25.52
CA GLY A 215 2.37 20.85 -25.06
C GLY A 215 1.69 22.22 -25.09
N ASP A 216 2.44 23.32 -25.30
CA ASP A 216 1.84 24.65 -25.37
C ASP A 216 1.15 24.86 -26.73
N ARG A 217 0.01 25.56 -26.72
CA ARG A 217 -0.61 26.07 -27.94
C ARG A 217 0.10 27.33 -28.40
N ILE A 218 0.47 27.37 -29.67
CA ILE A 218 1.20 28.48 -30.29
C ILE A 218 0.56 28.87 -31.62
N ARG A 219 0.57 30.18 -31.90
CA ARG A 219 0.26 30.72 -33.23
C ARG A 219 1.49 30.70 -34.11
N VAL A 220 1.35 30.15 -35.30
CA VAL A 220 2.43 30.02 -36.28
C VAL A 220 1.93 30.55 -37.62
N GLN A 221 2.73 31.38 -38.29
CA GLN A 221 2.45 31.81 -39.66
C GLN A 221 2.99 30.78 -40.64
N ASN A 222 2.14 30.17 -41.45
CA ASN A 222 2.58 29.29 -42.54
C ASN A 222 3.36 30.11 -43.57
N MET A 223 4.58 29.70 -43.92
CA MET A 223 5.44 30.45 -44.82
C MET A 223 5.01 30.37 -46.29
N GLY A 224 4.30 29.30 -46.68
CA GLY A 224 3.80 29.12 -48.04
C GLY A 224 2.48 29.86 -48.31
N SER A 225 1.56 29.85 -47.35
CA SER A 225 0.23 30.47 -47.50
C SER A 225 0.06 31.81 -46.80
N GLN A 226 1.05 32.22 -45.99
CA GLN A 226 1.01 33.40 -45.11
C GLN A 226 -0.11 33.42 -44.05
N ARG A 227 -0.94 32.36 -43.97
CA ARG A 227 -2.01 32.24 -42.98
C ARG A 227 -1.46 31.92 -41.60
N ILE A 228 -2.08 32.48 -40.57
CA ILE A 228 -1.77 32.15 -39.18
C ILE A 228 -2.65 30.97 -38.75
N VAL A 229 -2.02 29.93 -38.24
CA VAL A 229 -2.66 28.73 -37.70
C VAL A 229 -2.28 28.56 -36.23
N GLU A 230 -3.15 27.95 -35.45
CA GLU A 230 -2.90 27.61 -34.05
C GLU A 230 -2.72 26.10 -33.92
N GLY A 231 -1.67 25.69 -33.22
CA GLY A 231 -1.35 24.28 -33.02
C GLY A 231 -0.59 24.04 -31.72
N GLU A 232 -0.37 22.78 -31.39
CA GLU A 232 0.31 22.34 -30.17
C GLU A 232 1.76 21.94 -30.48
N VAL A 233 2.72 22.42 -29.69
CA VAL A 233 4.14 22.10 -29.86
C VAL A 233 4.43 20.67 -29.36
N ARG A 234 5.04 19.84 -30.19
CA ARG A 234 5.56 18.52 -29.81
C ARG A 234 6.94 18.62 -29.17
N ALA A 235 7.37 17.56 -28.50
CA ALA A 235 8.69 17.46 -27.88
C ALA A 235 9.87 17.60 -28.87
N ASP A 236 9.64 17.34 -30.17
CA ASP A 236 10.62 17.52 -31.24
C ASP A 236 10.66 18.95 -31.81
N GLY A 237 9.83 19.87 -31.29
CA GLY A 237 9.72 21.25 -31.74
C GLY A 237 8.81 21.47 -32.96
N SER A 238 8.18 20.41 -33.49
CA SER A 238 7.13 20.53 -34.52
C SER A 238 5.81 21.02 -33.91
N VAL A 239 4.94 21.61 -34.72
CA VAL A 239 3.65 22.15 -34.27
C VAL A 239 2.51 21.42 -34.97
N VAL A 240 1.67 20.75 -34.19
CA VAL A 240 0.52 19.98 -34.70
C VAL A 240 -0.69 20.88 -34.80
N VAL A 241 -1.22 20.98 -36.00
CA VAL A 241 -2.44 21.74 -36.26
C VAL A 241 -3.60 20.75 -36.42
N PRO A 242 -4.64 20.84 -35.58
CA PRO A 242 -5.86 20.06 -35.81
C PRO A 242 -6.50 20.54 -37.13
N LEU A 243 -6.72 19.61 -38.06
CA LEU A 243 -7.34 19.85 -39.37
C LEU A 243 -8.85 19.67 -39.32
#